data_AF-A0A7S1U6X8-F1
#
_entry.id   AF-A0A7S1U6X8-F1
#
_cell.length_a   1.000
_cell.length_b   1.000
_cell.length_c   1.000
_cell.angle_alpha   90.00
_cell.angle_beta   90.00
_cell.angle_gamma   90.00
#
_symmetry.space_group_name_H-M   'P 1'
#
loop_
_entity.id
_entity.type
_entity.pdbx_description
1 polymer ?
#
loop_
_entity_poly.entity_id
_entity_poly.type
_entity_poly.pdbx_seq_one_letter_code
_entity_poly.pdbx_strand_id
1 'polypeptide(L)'
;KLAALSDEEIVARVRSGRLPAHALEHILLDGGDGDGAAAAAAMKDDAYLHAVRLRRQALLPEPEILAELPLTGIAYDRVFGHNCENVVGHVPLPLGLAGPLNVNGTLLRIPLATTEGGLVASVNRGCKAVTLSGGASAVVTGSGMTRAPVVAFARIQEAIAFKAYVSSPDGWGVMAGAFGRTTR
;
A
#
# COMPACT_ATOMS: atom_id res chain seq x y z
N LYS A 1 19.33 -5.87 26.51
CA LYS A 1 19.05 -5.65 25.07
C LYS A 1 17.93 -6.60 24.67
N LEU A 2 16.88 -6.13 23.99
CA LEU A 2 15.73 -6.97 23.59
C LEU A 2 16.13 -8.10 22.62
N ALA A 3 17.23 -7.94 21.89
CA ALA A 3 17.86 -8.98 21.05
C ALA A 3 18.37 -10.23 21.80
N ALA A 4 18.35 -10.25 23.13
CA ALA A 4 18.74 -11.40 23.95
C ALA A 4 17.56 -12.15 24.57
N LEU A 5 16.33 -11.73 24.25
CA LEU A 5 15.11 -12.38 24.74
C LEU A 5 14.68 -13.51 23.82
N SER A 6 14.06 -14.54 24.39
CA SER A 6 13.41 -15.56 23.59
C SER A 6 12.11 -15.04 22.96
N ASP A 7 11.66 -15.69 21.90
CA ASP A 7 10.39 -15.39 21.23
C ASP A 7 9.22 -15.44 22.22
N GLU A 8 9.20 -16.41 23.13
CA GLU A 8 8.18 -16.54 24.18
C GLU A 8 8.18 -15.36 25.15
N GLU A 9 9.36 -14.86 25.53
CA GLU A 9 9.49 -13.70 26.40
C GLU A 9 9.01 -12.42 25.71
N ILE A 10 9.33 -12.26 24.42
CA ILE A 10 8.86 -11.13 23.61
C ILE A 10 7.33 -11.19 23.52
N VAL A 11 6.76 -12.35 23.17
CA VAL A 11 5.31 -12.56 23.08
C VAL A 11 4.62 -12.29 24.43
N ALA A 12 5.15 -12.79 25.54
CA ALA A 12 4.59 -12.54 26.87
C ALA A 12 4.62 -11.05 27.25
N ARG A 13 5.67 -10.32 26.86
CA ARG A 13 5.77 -8.86 27.08
C ARG A 13 4.80 -8.08 26.21
N VAL A 14 4.55 -8.53 24.97
CA VAL A 14 3.51 -7.95 24.11
C VAL A 14 2.13 -8.20 24.72
N ARG A 15 1.81 -9.43 25.11
CA ARG A 15 0.52 -9.80 25.73
C ARG A 15 0.24 -9.05 27.03
N SER A 16 1.28 -8.80 27.83
CA SER A 16 1.17 -8.04 29.08
C SER A 16 1.21 -6.51 28.89
N GLY A 17 1.29 -6.02 27.65
CA GLY A 17 1.34 -4.58 27.34
C GLY A 17 2.67 -3.89 27.69
N ARG A 18 3.68 -4.65 28.12
CA ARG A 18 5.03 -4.14 28.45
C ARG A 18 5.86 -3.87 27.20
N LEU A 19 5.47 -4.43 26.05
CA LEU A 19 6.08 -4.18 24.75
C LEU A 19 4.99 -3.85 23.72
N PRO A 20 5.08 -2.71 23.01
CA PRO A 20 4.11 -2.39 21.97
C PRO A 20 4.29 -3.29 20.74
N ALA A 21 3.24 -4.01 20.34
CA ALA A 21 3.27 -4.93 19.21
C ALA A 21 3.61 -4.27 17.86
N HIS A 22 3.26 -2.99 17.68
CA HIS A 22 3.51 -2.24 16.45
C HIS A 22 4.98 -1.83 16.27
N ALA A 23 5.80 -1.93 17.32
CA ALA A 23 7.20 -1.49 17.31
C ALA A 23 8.19 -2.67 17.18
N LEU A 24 7.69 -3.91 17.06
CA LEU A 24 8.53 -5.11 17.00
C LEU A 24 9.57 -5.03 15.89
N GLU A 25 9.21 -4.49 14.73
CA GLU A 25 10.11 -4.31 13.59
C GLU A 25 11.29 -3.40 13.93
N HIS A 26 11.03 -2.23 14.54
CA HIS A 26 12.09 -1.32 14.96
C HIS A 26 13.00 -1.97 16.01
N ILE A 27 12.38 -2.62 17.00
CA ILE A 27 13.09 -3.21 18.14
C ILE A 27 14.00 -4.38 17.72
N LEU A 28 13.59 -5.16 16.73
CA LEU A 28 14.37 -6.29 16.21
C LEU A 28 15.46 -5.85 15.22
N LEU A 29 15.26 -4.71 14.54
CA LEU A 29 16.22 -4.16 13.58
C LEU A 29 17.29 -3.25 14.19
N ASP A 30 16.98 -2.51 15.25
CA ASP A 30 17.92 -1.61 15.96
C ASP A 30 19.10 -2.37 16.64
N GLY A 31 19.18 -3.69 16.50
CA GLY A 31 20.28 -4.53 16.97
C GLY A 31 21.34 -4.87 15.92
N GLY A 32 21.22 -4.42 14.67
CA GLY A 32 22.08 -4.85 13.56
C GLY A 32 22.46 -3.74 12.58
N ASP A 33 23.41 -2.89 12.96
CA ASP A 33 24.12 -2.02 12.01
C ASP A 33 25.07 -2.89 11.15
N GLY A 34 24.73 -3.09 9.87
CA GLY A 34 25.53 -3.87 8.94
C GLY A 34 25.46 -3.33 7.50
N ASP A 35 26.45 -2.52 7.14
CA ASP A 35 26.68 -1.90 5.82
C ASP A 35 26.94 -2.92 4.69
N GLY A 36 25.89 -3.58 4.19
CA GLY A 36 26.00 -4.45 3.02
C GLY A 36 24.68 -4.62 2.29
N ALA A 37 24.31 -3.66 1.43
CA ALA A 37 22.96 -3.45 0.89
C ALA A 37 22.14 -4.69 0.44
N ALA A 38 22.77 -5.74 -0.13
CA ALA A 38 22.04 -6.94 -0.58
C ALA A 38 21.92 -8.04 0.48
N ALA A 39 22.97 -8.27 1.29
CA ALA A 39 22.92 -9.18 2.44
C ALA A 39 22.11 -8.57 3.60
N ALA A 40 22.18 -7.25 3.75
CA ALA A 40 21.39 -6.46 4.69
C ALA A 40 19.90 -6.48 4.31
N ALA A 41 19.53 -6.49 3.03
CA ALA A 41 18.12 -6.54 2.62
C ALA A 41 17.45 -7.87 2.99
N ALA A 42 18.09 -9.01 2.70
CA ALA A 42 17.58 -10.33 3.08
C ALA A 42 17.52 -10.51 4.61
N MET A 43 18.58 -10.08 5.31
CA MET A 43 18.63 -10.11 6.78
C MET A 43 17.57 -9.19 7.42
N LYS A 44 17.25 -8.08 6.76
CA LYS A 44 16.20 -7.14 7.18
C LYS A 44 14.80 -7.71 6.94
N ASP A 45 14.58 -8.39 5.81
CA ASP A 45 13.29 -9.04 5.51
C ASP A 45 13.00 -10.21 6.48
N ASP A 46 14.03 -10.99 6.84
CA ASP A 46 13.93 -12.04 7.86
C ASP A 46 13.56 -11.47 9.24
N ALA A 47 14.14 -10.33 9.62
CA ALA A 47 13.79 -9.64 10.87
C ALA A 47 12.36 -9.08 10.85
N TYR A 48 11.90 -8.54 9.71
CA TYR A 48 10.51 -8.12 9.55
C TYR A 48 9.55 -9.31 9.63
N LEU A 49 9.86 -10.41 8.95
CA LEU A 49 9.09 -11.66 9.04
C LEU A 49 9.05 -12.19 10.47
N HIS A 50 10.16 -12.09 11.22
CA HIS A 50 10.21 -12.45 12.63
C HIS A 50 9.27 -11.58 13.48
N ALA A 51 9.27 -10.27 13.26
CA ALA A 51 8.33 -9.34 13.92
C ALA A 51 6.86 -9.72 13.64
N VAL A 52 6.54 -10.04 12.39
CA VAL A 52 5.20 -10.47 11.95
C VAL A 52 4.79 -11.76 12.66
N ARG A 53 5.69 -12.75 12.77
CA ARG A 53 5.44 -14.01 13.49
C ARG A 53 5.15 -13.78 14.97
N LEU A 54 5.99 -13.00 15.64
CA LEU A 54 5.85 -12.67 17.06
C LEU A 54 4.55 -11.92 17.32
N ARG A 55 4.20 -10.95 16.46
CA ARG A 55 2.92 -10.23 16.54
C ARG A 55 1.74 -11.17 16.41
N ARG A 56 1.76 -12.03 15.39
CA ARG A 56 0.70 -13.02 15.13
C ARG A 56 0.50 -13.94 16.33
N GLN A 57 1.59 -14.45 16.91
CA GLN A 57 1.53 -15.30 18.10
C GLN A 57 1.03 -14.56 19.35
N ALA A 58 1.42 -13.28 19.51
CA ALA A 58 1.05 -12.49 20.68
C ALA A 58 -0.41 -12.03 20.68
N LEU A 59 -0.91 -11.56 19.53
CA LEU A 59 -2.19 -10.86 19.44
C LEU A 59 -3.38 -11.73 19.03
N LEU A 60 -3.14 -12.95 18.54
CA LEU A 60 -4.21 -13.84 18.11
C LEU A 60 -4.45 -14.94 19.16
N PRO A 61 -5.57 -14.88 19.90
CA PRO A 61 -5.89 -15.89 20.91
C PRO A 61 -6.19 -17.26 20.28
N GLU A 62 -6.67 -17.27 19.03
CA GLU A 62 -6.94 -18.47 18.24
C GLU A 62 -6.04 -18.47 16.99
N PRO A 63 -4.78 -18.95 17.10
CA PRO A 63 -3.83 -18.95 15.99
C PRO A 63 -4.31 -19.78 14.79
N GLU A 64 -5.27 -20.68 15.01
CA GLU A 64 -5.96 -21.50 14.02
C GLU A 64 -6.73 -20.67 12.99
N ILE A 65 -7.37 -19.57 13.41
CA ILE A 65 -8.18 -18.71 12.51
C ILE A 65 -7.32 -18.16 11.37
N LEU A 66 -6.07 -17.81 11.67
CA LEU A 66 -5.14 -17.32 10.66
C LEU A 66 -4.16 -18.38 10.18
N ALA A 67 -4.18 -19.62 10.69
CA ALA A 67 -3.18 -20.65 10.41
C ALA A 67 -2.91 -20.83 8.91
N GLU A 68 -3.95 -20.69 8.09
CA GLU A 68 -3.90 -20.82 6.64
C GLU A 68 -3.36 -19.56 5.92
N LEU A 69 -3.28 -18.40 6.59
CA LEU A 69 -2.70 -17.20 6.00
C LEU A 69 -1.18 -17.36 5.82
N PRO A 70 -0.67 -17.22 4.60
CA PRO A 70 0.75 -17.30 4.34
C PRO A 70 1.52 -16.19 5.06
N LEU A 71 2.69 -16.56 5.58
CA LEU A 71 3.65 -15.63 6.17
C LEU A 71 4.81 -15.31 5.23
N THR A 72 5.08 -16.15 4.24
CA THR A 72 6.21 -16.00 3.32
C THR A 72 5.71 -15.75 1.91
N GLY A 73 6.56 -15.21 1.03
CA GLY A 73 6.20 -14.94 -0.38
C GLY A 73 5.89 -13.47 -0.69
N ILE A 74 6.08 -12.58 0.28
CA ILE A 74 6.11 -11.12 0.08
C ILE A 74 7.37 -10.54 0.71
N ALA A 75 7.82 -9.40 0.19
CA ALA A 75 8.95 -8.64 0.72
C ALA A 75 8.43 -7.63 1.74
N TYR A 76 8.55 -7.93 3.03
CA TYR A 76 8.05 -7.12 4.13
C TYR A 76 8.84 -5.81 4.30
N ASP A 77 10.10 -5.77 3.85
CA ASP A 77 10.89 -4.54 3.80
C ASP A 77 10.24 -3.43 2.97
N ARG A 78 9.45 -3.80 1.95
CA ARG A 78 8.66 -2.86 1.14
C ARG A 78 7.32 -2.49 1.77
N VAL A 79 6.79 -3.33 2.64
CA VAL A 79 5.49 -3.11 3.31
C VAL A 79 5.65 -2.16 4.48
N PHE A 80 6.70 -2.37 5.28
CA PHE A 80 6.92 -1.66 6.52
C PHE A 80 7.15 -0.15 6.28
N GLY A 81 6.42 0.70 7.00
CA GLY A 81 6.53 2.15 6.91
C GLY A 81 5.93 2.77 5.63
N HIS A 82 5.33 1.93 4.76
CA HIS A 82 4.81 2.37 3.47
C HIS A 82 3.38 1.91 3.18
N ASN A 83 3.08 0.62 3.35
CA ASN A 83 1.83 0.02 2.86
C ASN A 83 0.88 -0.46 3.96
N CYS A 84 1.38 -0.97 5.08
CA CYS A 84 0.55 -1.54 6.13
C CYS A 84 1.27 -1.53 7.49
N GLU A 85 0.53 -1.25 8.55
CA GLU A 85 0.98 -1.31 9.94
C GLU A 85 0.47 -2.60 10.62
N ASN A 86 1.11 -3.02 11.72
CA ASN A 86 0.70 -4.20 12.50
C ASN A 86 0.52 -5.49 11.67
N VAL A 87 1.42 -5.70 10.71
CA VAL A 87 1.32 -6.81 9.76
C VAL A 87 1.35 -8.17 10.47
N VAL A 88 0.39 -9.05 10.15
CA VAL A 88 0.28 -10.43 10.68
C VAL A 88 0.36 -11.50 9.58
N GLY A 89 0.64 -11.10 8.34
CA GLY A 89 0.69 -11.94 7.16
C GLY A 89 0.18 -11.18 5.93
N HIS A 90 -0.24 -11.92 4.91
CA HIS A 90 -0.92 -11.37 3.74
C HIS A 90 -2.00 -12.33 3.22
N VAL A 91 -2.88 -11.82 2.37
CA VAL A 91 -3.93 -12.62 1.73
C VAL A 91 -3.54 -12.85 0.26
N PRO A 92 -3.32 -14.10 -0.17
CA PRO A 92 -3.08 -14.39 -1.58
C PRO A 92 -4.38 -14.19 -2.37
N LEU A 93 -4.30 -13.50 -3.51
CA LEU A 93 -5.40 -13.34 -4.45
C LEU A 93 -5.08 -14.07 -5.76
N PRO A 94 -5.98 -14.92 -6.29
CA PRO A 94 -5.78 -15.54 -7.60
C PRO A 94 -5.58 -14.48 -8.68
N LEU A 95 -4.55 -14.68 -9.52
CA LEU A 95 -4.19 -13.77 -10.60
C LEU A 95 -4.42 -14.45 -11.96
N GLY A 96 -5.38 -13.92 -12.72
CA GLY A 96 -5.65 -14.35 -14.09
C GLY A 96 -5.12 -13.37 -15.12
N LEU A 97 -5.09 -13.80 -16.39
CA LEU A 97 -4.64 -12.99 -17.53
C LEU A 97 -5.69 -12.98 -18.63
N ALA A 98 -6.13 -11.80 -19.05
CA ALA A 98 -7.05 -11.63 -20.17
C ALA A 98 -6.34 -10.96 -21.36
N GLY A 99 -6.65 -11.39 -22.59
CA GLY A 99 -6.18 -10.76 -23.82
C GLY A 99 -5.66 -11.75 -24.89
N PRO A 100 -5.03 -11.22 -25.96
CA PRO A 100 -4.65 -9.83 -26.12
C PRO A 100 -5.84 -8.90 -26.39
N LEU A 101 -5.77 -7.68 -25.89
CA LEU A 101 -6.63 -6.55 -26.25
C LEU A 101 -5.82 -5.58 -27.12
N ASN A 102 -6.25 -5.32 -28.35
CA ASN A 102 -5.66 -4.28 -29.20
C ASN A 102 -6.23 -2.90 -28.83
N VAL A 103 -5.40 -2.03 -28.25
CA VAL A 103 -5.74 -0.62 -27.97
C VAL A 103 -4.71 0.28 -28.61
N ASN A 104 -5.13 1.25 -29.43
CA ASN A 104 -4.24 2.18 -30.13
C ASN A 104 -3.12 1.48 -30.92
N GLY A 105 -3.41 0.31 -31.50
CA GLY A 105 -2.44 -0.50 -32.24
C GLY A 105 -1.50 -1.36 -31.37
N THR A 106 -1.63 -1.32 -30.05
CA THR A 106 -0.81 -2.10 -29.11
C THR A 106 -1.59 -3.29 -28.56
N LEU A 107 -1.02 -4.49 -28.66
CA LEU A 107 -1.60 -5.71 -28.08
C LEU A 107 -1.21 -5.85 -26.61
N LEU A 108 -2.20 -5.77 -25.73
CA LEU A 108 -2.03 -5.79 -24.27
C LEU A 108 -2.55 -7.10 -23.67
N ARG A 109 -1.84 -7.61 -22.66
CA ARG A 109 -2.35 -8.67 -21.77
C ARG A 109 -2.63 -8.04 -20.40
N ILE A 110 -3.84 -8.23 -19.90
CA ILE A 110 -4.38 -7.53 -18.74
C ILE A 110 -4.36 -8.49 -17.54
N PRO A 111 -3.51 -8.24 -16.52
CA PRO A 111 -3.55 -9.00 -15.28
C PRO A 111 -4.80 -8.61 -14.47
N LEU A 112 -5.52 -9.59 -13.94
CA LEU A 112 -6.73 -9.41 -13.14
C LEU A 112 -6.64 -10.25 -11.87
N ALA A 113 -6.50 -9.60 -10.71
CA ALA A 113 -6.57 -10.27 -9.41
C ALA A 113 -8.03 -10.33 -8.96
N THR A 114 -8.59 -11.54 -8.82
CA THR A 114 -10.02 -11.72 -8.47
C THR A 114 -10.28 -13.10 -7.88
N THR A 115 -11.30 -13.19 -7.02
CA THR A 115 -11.89 -14.45 -6.56
C THR A 115 -13.20 -14.78 -7.27
N GLU A 116 -13.71 -13.87 -8.11
CA GLU A 116 -14.97 -14.05 -8.83
C GLU A 116 -14.81 -15.01 -10.02
N GLY A 117 -15.57 -16.11 -9.98
CA GLY A 117 -15.62 -17.08 -11.07
C GLY A 117 -16.17 -16.48 -12.36
N GLY A 118 -15.53 -16.79 -13.50
CA GLY A 118 -15.99 -16.36 -14.81
C GLY A 118 -15.61 -14.93 -15.23
N LEU A 119 -15.20 -14.05 -14.29
CA LEU A 119 -14.80 -12.67 -14.61
C LEU A 119 -13.67 -12.62 -15.64
N VAL A 120 -12.54 -13.29 -15.37
CA VAL A 120 -11.36 -13.30 -16.26
C VAL A 120 -11.72 -13.87 -17.63
N ALA A 121 -12.49 -14.96 -17.68
CA ALA A 121 -12.93 -15.58 -18.92
C ALA A 121 -13.86 -14.65 -19.72
N SER A 122 -14.76 -13.94 -19.04
CA SER A 122 -15.66 -12.96 -19.66
C SER A 122 -14.88 -11.80 -20.27
N VAL A 123 -13.96 -11.18 -19.52
CA VAL A 123 -13.08 -10.12 -20.02
C VAL A 123 -12.24 -10.61 -21.20
N ASN A 124 -11.71 -11.83 -21.14
CA ASN A 124 -10.93 -12.42 -22.23
C ASN A 124 -11.74 -12.58 -23.52
N ARG A 125 -13.00 -13.03 -23.43
CA ARG A 125 -13.92 -13.09 -24.59
C ARG A 125 -14.17 -11.69 -25.17
N GLY A 126 -14.37 -10.69 -24.32
CA GLY A 126 -14.49 -9.29 -24.75
C GLY A 126 -13.24 -8.78 -25.48
N CYS A 127 -12.06 -9.05 -24.94
CA CYS A 127 -10.78 -8.70 -25.56
C CYS A 127 -10.64 -9.32 -26.96
N LYS A 128 -11.05 -10.59 -27.11
CA LYS A 128 -11.03 -11.28 -28.40
C LYS A 128 -11.98 -10.63 -29.40
N ALA A 129 -13.20 -10.31 -29.00
CA ALA A 129 -14.17 -9.64 -29.87
C ALA A 129 -13.65 -8.27 -30.33
N VAL A 130 -13.24 -7.41 -29.41
CA VAL A 130 -12.71 -6.06 -29.72
C VAL A 130 -11.50 -6.14 -30.66
N THR A 131 -10.55 -7.03 -30.36
CA THR A 131 -9.33 -7.17 -31.17
C THR A 131 -9.62 -7.66 -32.58
N LEU A 132 -10.54 -8.63 -32.74
CA LEU A 132 -10.96 -9.12 -34.05
C LEU A 132 -11.72 -8.06 -34.85
N SER A 133 -12.40 -7.14 -34.19
CA SER A 133 -13.11 -6.01 -34.82
C SER A 133 -12.20 -4.84 -35.21
N GLY A 134 -10.87 -5.02 -35.21
CA GLY A 134 -9.90 -3.98 -35.57
C GLY A 134 -9.26 -3.24 -34.38
N GLY A 135 -9.64 -3.60 -33.15
CA GLY A 135 -9.14 -2.98 -31.92
C GLY A 135 -9.94 -1.75 -31.47
N ALA A 136 -9.53 -1.19 -30.34
CA ALA A 136 -10.14 0.01 -29.76
C ALA A 136 -9.18 1.21 -29.85
N SER A 137 -9.76 2.42 -29.92
CA SER A 137 -9.03 3.68 -29.76
C SER A 137 -9.40 4.31 -28.42
N ALA A 138 -8.39 4.74 -27.66
CA ALA A 138 -8.58 5.35 -26.35
C ALA A 138 -7.65 6.54 -26.17
N VAL A 139 -8.16 7.64 -25.63
CA VAL A 139 -7.40 8.87 -25.35
C VAL A 139 -7.70 9.37 -23.94
N VAL A 140 -6.69 9.91 -23.26
CA VAL A 140 -6.84 10.53 -21.94
C VAL A 140 -7.31 11.97 -22.13
N THR A 141 -8.50 12.31 -21.60
CA THR A 141 -9.08 13.66 -21.75
C THR A 141 -8.77 14.59 -20.56
N GLY A 142 -8.29 14.04 -19.45
CA GLY A 142 -7.87 14.80 -18.28
C GLY A 142 -7.06 13.93 -17.30
N SER A 143 -6.12 14.54 -16.60
CA SER A 143 -5.29 13.90 -15.57
C SER A 143 -5.02 14.90 -14.46
N GLY A 144 -5.49 14.59 -13.25
CA GLY A 144 -5.33 15.46 -12.09
C GLY A 144 -5.98 14.85 -10.85
N MET A 145 -5.19 14.66 -9.80
CA MET A 145 -5.70 14.26 -8.49
C MET A 145 -6.20 15.48 -7.73
N THR A 146 -7.28 15.33 -6.98
CA THR A 146 -7.89 16.44 -6.23
C THR A 146 -7.78 16.22 -4.72
N ARG A 147 -7.75 17.33 -3.97
CA ARG A 147 -7.92 17.36 -2.52
C ARG A 147 -8.74 18.60 -2.19
N ALA A 148 -9.78 18.44 -1.38
CA ALA A 148 -10.67 19.53 -0.99
C ALA A 148 -10.60 19.72 0.54
N PRO A 149 -9.67 20.55 1.05
CA PRO A 149 -9.63 20.85 2.47
C PRO A 149 -10.85 21.67 2.89
N VAL A 150 -11.25 21.51 4.15
CA VAL A 150 -12.26 22.36 4.79
C VAL A 150 -11.53 23.38 5.65
N VAL A 151 -11.82 24.66 5.42
CA VAL A 151 -11.31 25.78 6.20
C VAL A 151 -12.47 26.53 6.85
N ALA A 152 -12.28 27.01 8.07
CA ALA A 152 -13.30 27.71 8.84
C ALA A 152 -12.90 29.17 9.06
N PHE A 153 -13.91 30.04 9.05
CA PHE A 153 -13.76 31.47 9.32
C PHE A 153 -14.76 31.86 10.42
N ALA A 154 -14.44 32.89 11.19
CA ALA A 154 -15.32 33.34 12.27
C ALA A 154 -16.64 33.90 11.74
N ARG A 155 -16.63 34.44 10.51
CA ARG A 155 -17.78 35.07 9.88
C ARG A 155 -17.89 34.70 8.40
N ILE A 156 -19.12 34.68 7.88
CA ILE A 156 -19.38 34.35 6.47
C ILE A 156 -18.71 35.33 5.49
N GLN A 157 -18.56 36.59 5.86
CA GLN A 157 -17.92 37.62 5.03
C GLN A 157 -16.45 37.29 4.76
N GLU A 158 -15.74 36.70 5.73
CA GLU A 158 -14.35 36.29 5.58
C GLU A 158 -14.22 35.09 4.64
N ALA A 159 -15.13 34.11 4.76
CA ALA A 159 -15.17 32.98 3.85
C ALA A 159 -15.44 33.41 2.40
N ILE A 160 -16.35 34.37 2.20
CA ILE A 160 -16.63 34.94 0.88
C ILE A 160 -15.42 35.69 0.34
N ALA A 161 -14.76 36.52 1.16
CA ALA A 161 -13.55 37.24 0.77
C ALA A 161 -12.42 36.27 0.40
N PHE A 162 -12.23 35.21 1.18
CA PHE A 162 -11.25 34.17 0.90
C PHE A 162 -11.55 33.44 -0.42
N LYS A 163 -12.80 33.03 -0.65
CA LYS A 163 -13.23 32.40 -1.92
C LYS A 163 -12.91 33.30 -3.13
N ALA A 164 -13.24 34.59 -3.01
CA ALA A 164 -12.96 35.57 -4.06
C ALA A 164 -11.45 35.71 -4.30
N TYR A 165 -10.65 35.77 -3.23
CA TYR A 165 -9.19 35.86 -3.31
C TYR A 165 -8.58 34.63 -3.98
N VAL A 166 -8.89 33.40 -3.54
CA VAL A 166 -8.29 32.18 -4.13
C VAL A 166 -8.70 31.95 -5.59
N SER A 167 -9.83 32.54 -6.01
CA SER A 167 -10.30 32.49 -7.40
C SER A 167 -9.71 33.61 -8.26
N SER A 168 -9.03 34.59 -7.67
CA SER A 168 -8.34 35.68 -8.38
C SER A 168 -7.00 35.21 -8.96
N PRO A 169 -6.47 35.87 -10.01
CA PRO A 169 -5.14 35.54 -10.55
C PRO A 169 -4.02 35.59 -9.51
N ASP A 170 -4.05 36.59 -8.62
CA ASP A 170 -3.02 36.77 -7.58
C ASP A 170 -3.09 35.65 -6.54
N GLY A 171 -4.29 35.39 -6.00
CA GLY A 171 -4.49 34.33 -5.01
C GLY A 171 -4.22 32.95 -5.59
N TRP A 172 -4.64 32.68 -6.83
CA TRP A 172 -4.29 31.46 -7.54
C TRP A 172 -2.77 31.33 -7.70
N GLY A 173 -2.08 32.39 -8.13
CA GLY A 173 -0.62 32.39 -8.29
C GLY A 173 0.13 32.08 -6.99
N VAL A 174 -0.31 32.64 -5.87
CA VAL A 174 0.25 32.33 -4.55
C VAL A 174 0.02 30.87 -4.17
N MET A 175 -1.21 30.37 -4.31
CA MET A 175 -1.57 29.00 -3.94
C MET A 175 -0.89 27.96 -4.83
N ALA A 176 -0.93 28.15 -6.14
CA ALA A 176 -0.27 27.28 -7.12
C ALA A 176 1.24 27.29 -6.93
N GLY A 177 1.84 28.47 -6.69
CA GLY A 177 3.26 28.60 -6.40
C GLY A 177 3.65 27.90 -5.10
N ALA A 178 2.83 27.99 -4.04
CA ALA A 178 3.08 27.27 -2.78
C ALA A 178 2.97 25.75 -2.95
N PHE A 179 1.91 25.27 -3.62
CA PHE A 179 1.70 23.86 -3.89
C PHE A 179 2.81 23.27 -4.78
N GLY A 180 3.20 23.98 -5.84
CA GLY A 180 4.24 23.54 -6.78
C GLY A 180 5.64 23.43 -6.17
N ARG A 181 5.87 23.94 -4.95
CA ARG A 181 7.15 23.79 -4.24
C ARG A 181 7.24 22.52 -3.39
N THR A 182 6.12 21.80 -3.17
CA THR A 182 6.11 20.61 -2.30
C THR A 182 6.41 19.31 -3.03
N THR A 183 6.45 19.34 -4.36
CA THR A 183 6.81 18.21 -5.22
C THR A 183 7.58 18.71 -6.44
N ARG A 184 8.43 17.87 -7.03
CA ARG A 184 9.03 18.14 -8.34
C ARG A 184 8.01 17.95 -9.45
#